data_AF-A0A7Z2VKK9-F1
#
_entry.id   AF-A0A7Z2VKK9-F1
#
_cell.length_a   1.000
_cell.length_b   1.000
_cell.length_c   1.000
_cell.angle_alpha   90.00
_cell.angle_beta   90.00
_cell.angle_gamma   90.00
#
_symmetry.space_group_name_H-M   'P 1'
#
loop_
_entity.id
_entity.type
_entity.pdbx_description
1 polymer ?
#
loop_
_entity_poly.entity_id
_entity_poly.type
_entity_poly.pdbx_seq_one_letter_code
_entity_poly.pdbx_strand_id
1 'polypeptide(L)'
;MKKRTALIFSLVALSVVFSSIAFADVHVYKRNTGYYSAYYDSSIASYGYTSKFDWARSKWTAVSPNLYIGSTTTNDSTTDEYYVGTTAEEGLFGRTSFYYRSIFGNFPRNPDSDNWDYSVVSLYDNTFIARNLKTDTAIKNTATHEVGHSVGLEHTTSATNKASSVMTAGNDSLKDRTITTPSSYDLNNITTKWGSW
;
A
#
# COMPACT_ATOMS: atom_id res chain seq x y z
N MET A 1 22.84 -7.70 -70.70
CA MET A 1 21.79 -7.48 -69.68
C MET A 1 22.44 -7.53 -68.31
N LYS A 2 22.55 -6.38 -67.60
CA LYS A 2 23.32 -6.24 -66.36
C LYS A 2 22.47 -6.64 -65.15
N LYS A 3 22.93 -7.63 -64.38
CA LYS A 3 22.31 -8.06 -63.11
C LYS A 3 22.61 -7.01 -62.04
N ARG A 4 21.58 -6.47 -61.37
CA ARG A 4 21.72 -5.56 -60.22
C ARG A 4 21.49 -6.36 -58.95
N THR A 5 22.56 -6.58 -58.20
CA THR A 5 22.53 -7.21 -56.87
C THR A 5 22.14 -6.13 -55.85
N ALA A 6 21.00 -6.28 -55.19
CA ALA A 6 20.59 -5.39 -54.11
C ALA A 6 21.21 -5.86 -52.80
N LEU A 7 22.10 -5.05 -52.22
CA LEU A 7 22.63 -5.22 -50.87
C LEU A 7 21.59 -4.71 -49.87
N ILE A 8 21.03 -5.60 -49.06
CA ILE A 8 20.17 -5.25 -47.93
C ILE A 8 21.09 -4.97 -46.73
N PHE A 9 21.23 -3.70 -46.36
CA PHE A 9 21.82 -3.29 -45.09
C PHE A 9 20.80 -3.57 -43.97
N SER A 10 21.04 -4.60 -43.18
CA SER A 10 20.26 -4.87 -41.98
C SER A 10 20.74 -3.95 -40.86
N LEU A 11 19.96 -2.92 -40.56
CA LEU A 11 20.21 -1.98 -39.47
C LEU A 11 19.87 -2.68 -38.16
N VAL A 12 20.87 -3.16 -37.43
CA VAL A 12 20.69 -3.69 -36.07
C VAL A 12 20.42 -2.51 -35.14
N ALA A 13 19.15 -2.24 -34.85
CA ALA A 13 18.74 -1.32 -33.82
C ALA A 13 19.07 -1.94 -32.45
N LEU A 14 20.14 -1.47 -31.83
CA LEU A 14 20.52 -1.81 -30.46
C LEU A 14 19.48 -1.18 -29.51
N SER A 15 18.43 -1.92 -29.18
CA SER A 15 17.45 -1.54 -28.17
C SER A 15 18.12 -1.59 -26.79
N VAL A 16 18.63 -0.45 -26.33
CA VAL A 16 19.06 -0.27 -24.95
C VAL A 16 17.80 -0.28 -24.09
N VAL A 17 17.47 -1.44 -23.53
CA VAL A 17 16.41 -1.59 -22.55
C VAL A 17 16.94 -1.03 -21.23
N PHE A 18 16.68 0.24 -20.97
CA PHE A 18 16.86 0.80 -19.63
C PHE A 18 15.72 0.28 -18.75
N SER A 19 15.95 -0.81 -18.03
CA SER A 19 15.11 -1.16 -16.88
C SER A 19 15.56 -0.30 -15.70
N SER A 20 14.98 0.88 -15.54
CA SER A 20 15.13 1.61 -14.28
C SER A 20 14.30 0.88 -13.23
N ILE A 21 14.96 0.17 -12.31
CA ILE A 21 14.32 -0.21 -11.05
C ILE A 21 14.27 1.08 -10.22
N ALA A 22 13.19 1.83 -10.36
CA ALA A 22 12.90 2.91 -9.44
C ALA A 22 12.39 2.25 -8.15
N PHE A 23 13.24 2.25 -7.12
CA PHE A 23 12.85 1.89 -5.77
C PHE A 23 12.32 3.16 -5.12
N ALA A 24 11.00 3.30 -5.03
CA ALA A 24 10.38 4.38 -4.30
C ALA A 24 9.87 3.84 -2.96
N ASP A 25 10.06 4.61 -1.88
CA ASP A 25 9.44 4.33 -0.59
C ASP A 25 8.06 5.02 -0.48
N VAL A 26 7.64 5.67 -1.55
CA VAL A 26 6.40 6.43 -1.70
C VAL A 26 5.90 6.24 -3.12
N HIS A 27 4.62 5.91 -3.28
CA HIS A 27 4.00 5.82 -4.60
C HIS A 27 4.18 7.12 -5.39
N VAL A 28 4.25 7.06 -6.72
CA VAL A 28 4.41 8.26 -7.55
C VAL A 28 3.15 9.14 -7.49
N TYR A 29 1.99 8.54 -7.72
CA TYR A 29 0.71 9.24 -7.78
C TYR A 29 -0.01 9.24 -6.43
N LYS A 30 -1.07 10.04 -6.30
CA LYS A 30 -1.79 10.20 -5.04
C LYS A 30 -3.27 10.44 -5.24
N ARG A 31 -4.03 10.39 -4.15
CA ARG A 31 -5.40 10.90 -4.12
C ARG A 31 -5.40 12.42 -4.28
N ASN A 32 -6.53 12.96 -4.72
CA ASN A 32 -6.72 14.41 -4.81
C ASN A 32 -6.57 15.13 -3.45
N THR A 33 -6.87 14.43 -2.35
CA THR A 33 -6.75 14.94 -0.98
C THR A 33 -6.22 13.88 -0.03
N GLY A 34 -5.45 14.29 0.97
CA GLY A 34 -5.04 13.43 2.09
C GLY A 34 -6.05 13.43 3.24
N TYR A 35 -7.18 14.14 3.09
CA TYR A 35 -8.30 14.12 4.03
C TYR A 35 -9.39 13.20 3.52
N TYR A 36 -9.58 12.08 4.21
CA TYR A 36 -10.61 11.10 3.84
C TYR A 36 -11.06 10.32 5.07
N SER A 37 -12.07 9.46 4.90
CA SER A 37 -12.56 8.58 5.96
C SER A 37 -12.36 7.11 5.59
N ALA A 38 -12.37 6.25 6.61
CA ALA A 38 -12.43 4.80 6.44
C ALA A 38 -13.78 4.26 6.93
N TYR A 39 -14.43 3.48 6.09
CA TYR A 39 -15.59 2.65 6.39
C TYR A 39 -15.12 1.26 6.81
N TYR A 40 -15.64 0.78 7.93
CA TYR A 40 -15.31 -0.56 8.44
C TYR A 40 -16.40 -1.53 8.03
N ASP A 41 -16.06 -2.51 7.21
CA ASP A 41 -16.96 -3.61 6.94
C ASP A 41 -17.29 -4.37 8.23
N SER A 42 -18.48 -4.96 8.27
CA SER A 42 -19.00 -5.75 9.40
C SER A 42 -18.06 -6.89 9.82
N SER A 43 -17.23 -7.39 8.92
CA SER A 43 -16.18 -8.37 9.21
C SER A 43 -15.18 -7.87 10.25
N ILE A 44 -14.81 -6.59 10.27
CA ILE A 44 -13.83 -6.06 11.24
C ILE A 44 -14.29 -6.30 12.67
N ALA A 45 -15.55 -6.00 12.97
CA ALA A 45 -16.11 -6.23 14.30
C ALA A 45 -16.24 -7.73 14.58
N SER A 46 -16.71 -8.50 13.59
CA SER A 46 -16.93 -9.95 13.71
C SER A 46 -15.64 -10.73 14.01
N TYR A 47 -14.51 -10.30 13.45
CA TYR A 47 -13.19 -10.88 13.72
C TYR A 47 -12.48 -10.25 14.93
N GLY A 48 -13.02 -9.19 15.54
CA GLY A 48 -12.45 -8.52 16.70
C GLY A 48 -11.28 -7.56 16.38
N TYR A 49 -11.26 -7.01 15.16
CA TYR A 49 -10.15 -6.21 14.61
C TYR A 49 -10.37 -4.70 14.72
N THR A 50 -11.53 -4.24 15.22
CA THR A 50 -11.88 -2.81 15.32
C THR A 50 -10.77 -1.97 15.95
N SER A 51 -10.33 -2.33 17.18
CA SER A 51 -9.30 -1.56 17.89
C SER A 51 -7.91 -1.61 17.23
N LYS A 52 -7.67 -2.54 16.30
CA LYS A 52 -6.39 -2.71 15.60
C LYS A 52 -6.34 -1.78 14.39
N PHE A 53 -7.45 -1.66 13.66
CA PHE A 53 -7.59 -0.64 12.61
C PHE A 53 -7.70 0.77 13.18
N ASP A 54 -8.36 0.97 14.33
CA ASP A 54 -8.36 2.27 15.01
C ASP A 54 -6.94 2.71 15.37
N TRP A 55 -6.15 1.79 15.94
CA TRP A 55 -4.73 2.00 16.19
C TRP A 55 -3.97 2.36 14.90
N ALA A 56 -4.13 1.57 13.84
CA ALA A 56 -3.43 1.80 12.58
C ALA A 56 -3.71 3.19 12.00
N ARG A 57 -4.98 3.61 11.94
CA ARG A 57 -5.35 4.96 11.47
C ARG A 57 -4.75 6.06 12.32
N SER A 58 -4.76 5.89 13.64
CA SER A 58 -4.24 6.90 14.55
C SER A 58 -2.72 7.09 14.42
N LYS A 59 -2.00 6.15 13.82
CA LYS A 59 -0.55 6.28 13.59
C LYS A 59 -0.19 7.10 12.37
N TRP A 60 -1.09 7.17 11.38
CA TRP A 60 -0.86 7.90 10.14
C TRP A 60 -1.57 9.25 10.10
N THR A 61 -2.67 9.38 10.83
CA THR A 61 -3.40 10.65 10.96
C THR A 61 -2.54 11.71 11.64
N ALA A 62 -2.58 12.94 11.13
CA ALA A 62 -1.88 14.10 11.68
C ALA A 62 -0.34 14.01 11.70
N VAL A 63 0.24 13.05 10.97
CA VAL A 63 1.68 13.02 10.68
C VAL A 63 2.08 14.19 9.77
N SER A 64 1.15 14.64 8.93
CA SER A 64 1.26 15.83 8.07
C SER A 64 0.04 16.72 8.29
N PRO A 65 0.17 18.06 8.17
CA PRO A 65 -0.99 18.97 8.18
C PRO A 65 -1.97 18.71 7.04
N ASN A 66 -1.61 17.89 6.03
CA ASN A 66 -2.46 17.59 4.89
C ASN A 66 -2.96 16.14 4.86
N LEU A 67 -2.78 15.37 5.95
CA LEU A 67 -3.16 13.97 6.04
C LEU A 67 -4.02 13.69 7.28
N TYR A 68 -5.25 13.24 7.05
CA TYR A 68 -6.19 12.86 8.10
C TYR A 68 -7.08 11.70 7.66
N ILE A 69 -7.17 10.66 8.49
CA ILE A 69 -8.02 9.48 8.25
C ILE A 69 -9.12 9.43 9.30
N GLY A 70 -10.32 9.85 8.91
CA GLY A 70 -11.52 9.77 9.74
C GLY A 70 -12.13 8.36 9.77
N SER A 71 -13.23 8.25 10.51
CA SER A 71 -14.12 7.08 10.51
C SER A 71 -15.49 7.46 10.00
N THR A 72 -16.13 6.57 9.25
CA THR A 72 -17.49 6.79 8.75
C THR A 72 -18.27 5.49 8.73
N THR A 73 -19.59 5.58 8.82
CA THR A 73 -20.51 4.47 8.58
C THR A 73 -21.01 4.42 7.14
N THR A 74 -20.61 5.39 6.30
CA THR A 74 -21.00 5.50 4.90
C THR A 74 -19.83 5.13 3.98
N ASN A 75 -20.01 4.16 3.09
CA ASN A 75 -19.04 3.81 2.05
C ASN A 75 -19.33 4.60 0.76
N ASP A 76 -18.73 5.78 0.60
CA ASP A 76 -18.86 6.63 -0.58
C ASP A 76 -17.70 6.46 -1.59
N SER A 77 -17.64 7.34 -2.61
CA SER A 77 -16.63 7.27 -3.68
C SER A 77 -15.20 7.60 -3.26
N THR A 78 -15.01 8.16 -2.08
CA THR A 78 -13.71 8.61 -1.55
C THR A 78 -13.41 8.02 -0.18
N THR A 79 -14.19 7.05 0.25
CA THR A 79 -14.02 6.40 1.55
C THR A 79 -13.20 5.14 1.36
N ASP A 80 -12.13 4.99 2.14
CA ASP A 80 -11.42 3.72 2.16
C ASP A 80 -12.30 2.64 2.79
N GLU A 81 -12.24 1.44 2.24
CA GLU A 81 -12.97 0.29 2.76
C GLU A 81 -12.00 -0.64 3.49
N TYR A 82 -12.23 -0.87 4.78
CA TYR A 82 -11.42 -1.78 5.57
C TYR A 82 -12.18 -3.08 5.80
N TYR A 83 -11.52 -4.21 5.58
CA TYR A 83 -12.13 -5.53 5.54
C TYR A 83 -11.24 -6.59 6.21
N VAL A 84 -11.87 -7.61 6.81
CA VAL A 84 -11.17 -8.81 7.29
C VAL A 84 -11.81 -10.04 6.68
N GLY A 85 -10.99 -10.94 6.15
CA GLY A 85 -11.49 -12.17 5.56
C GLY A 85 -10.47 -13.29 5.56
N THR A 86 -10.53 -14.11 4.51
CA THR A 86 -9.60 -15.22 4.30
C THR A 86 -8.99 -15.16 2.91
N THR A 87 -7.81 -15.74 2.75
CA THR A 87 -7.15 -15.89 1.45
C THR A 87 -6.63 -17.30 1.23
N ALA A 88 -6.48 -17.72 -0.02
CA ALA A 88 -5.78 -18.95 -0.39
C ALA A 88 -4.26 -18.74 -0.56
N GLU A 89 -3.78 -17.49 -0.66
CA GLU A 89 -2.35 -17.19 -0.76
C GLU A 89 -1.67 -17.39 0.60
N GLU A 90 -0.78 -18.38 0.66
CA GLU A 90 -0.01 -18.63 1.87
C GLU A 90 0.92 -17.46 2.19
N GLY A 91 0.92 -17.01 3.45
CA GLY A 91 1.80 -15.93 3.91
C GLY A 91 1.32 -14.52 3.56
N LEU A 92 0.18 -14.37 2.89
CA LEU A 92 -0.47 -13.06 2.69
C LEU A 92 -1.29 -12.69 3.92
N PHE A 93 -0.80 -11.76 4.73
CA PHE A 93 -1.47 -11.31 5.96
C PHE A 93 -2.39 -10.11 5.75
N GLY A 94 -2.04 -9.28 4.77
CA GLY A 94 -2.80 -8.10 4.40
C GLY A 94 -2.59 -7.75 2.94
N ARG A 95 -3.45 -6.90 2.40
CA ARG A 95 -3.32 -6.32 1.07
C ARG A 95 -4.04 -4.98 1.04
N THR A 96 -3.38 -4.01 0.41
CA THR A 96 -4.01 -2.75 0.03
C THR A 96 -4.18 -2.70 -1.47
N SER A 97 -5.37 -2.32 -1.93
CA SER A 97 -5.70 -2.20 -3.35
C SER A 97 -6.31 -0.84 -3.64
N PHE A 98 -5.96 -0.24 -4.76
CA PHE A 98 -6.30 1.14 -5.09
C PHE A 98 -7.34 1.17 -6.21
N TYR A 99 -8.31 2.07 -6.10
CA TYR A 99 -9.42 2.14 -7.02
C TYR A 99 -9.78 3.57 -7.41
N TYR A 100 -10.24 3.72 -8.63
CA TYR A 100 -10.98 4.87 -9.12
C TYR A 100 -12.46 4.49 -9.21
N ARG A 101 -13.35 5.35 -8.70
CA ARG A 101 -14.79 5.11 -8.77
C ARG A 101 -15.40 5.90 -9.92
N SER A 102 -16.14 5.20 -10.77
CA SER A 102 -16.92 5.78 -11.85
C SER A 102 -18.36 5.29 -11.79
N ILE A 103 -19.25 5.94 -12.54
CA ILE A 103 -20.65 5.51 -12.72
C ILE A 103 -20.78 4.08 -13.25
N PHE A 104 -19.71 3.54 -13.86
CA PHE A 104 -19.67 2.17 -14.39
C PHE A 104 -19.04 1.16 -13.41
N GLY A 105 -18.70 1.59 -12.19
CA GLY A 105 -18.14 0.73 -11.15
C GLY A 105 -16.77 1.17 -10.67
N ASN A 106 -16.11 0.25 -9.95
CA ASN A 106 -14.80 0.46 -9.35
C ASN A 106 -13.71 -0.12 -10.25
N PHE A 107 -12.75 0.71 -10.65
CA PHE A 107 -11.66 0.32 -11.55
C PHE A 107 -10.35 0.27 -10.77
N PRO A 108 -9.61 -0.85 -10.79
CA PRO A 108 -8.29 -0.92 -10.17
C PRO A 108 -7.35 0.16 -10.73
N ARG A 109 -6.47 0.64 -9.86
CA ARG A 109 -5.42 1.61 -10.17
C ARG A 109 -4.08 1.10 -9.71
N ASN A 110 -3.06 1.37 -10.51
CA ASN A 110 -1.69 1.24 -10.07
C ASN A 110 -1.24 2.62 -9.55
N PRO A 111 -0.97 2.77 -8.25
CA PRO A 111 -0.58 4.05 -7.65
C PRO A 111 0.77 4.59 -8.15
N ASP A 112 1.52 3.81 -8.95
CA ASP A 112 2.76 4.24 -9.59
C ASP A 112 2.56 4.79 -11.00
N SER A 113 1.36 4.61 -11.58
CA SER A 113 0.99 5.16 -12.89
C SER A 113 -0.22 6.09 -12.86
N ASP A 114 -1.07 6.01 -11.85
CA ASP A 114 -2.36 6.71 -11.83
C ASP A 114 -2.76 7.18 -10.42
N ASN A 115 -3.47 8.31 -10.37
CA ASN A 115 -4.19 8.72 -9.17
C ASN A 115 -5.33 7.73 -8.86
N TRP A 116 -5.70 7.63 -7.58
CA TRP A 116 -6.82 6.82 -7.10
C TRP A 116 -7.78 7.66 -6.25
N ASP A 117 -9.03 7.21 -6.16
CA ASP A 117 -10.06 7.87 -5.36
C ASP A 117 -10.15 7.29 -3.97
N TYR A 118 -10.00 5.98 -3.82
CA TYR A 118 -10.07 5.26 -2.55
C TYR A 118 -9.28 3.95 -2.57
N SER A 119 -9.02 3.39 -1.39
CA SER A 119 -8.33 2.13 -1.22
C SER A 119 -9.20 1.10 -0.49
N VAL A 120 -8.99 -0.17 -0.79
CA VAL A 120 -9.48 -1.30 0.01
C VAL A 120 -8.31 -1.86 0.80
N VAL A 121 -8.42 -1.85 2.12
CA VAL A 121 -7.40 -2.34 3.07
C VAL A 121 -7.92 -3.63 3.70
N SER A 122 -7.32 -4.75 3.32
CA SER A 122 -7.76 -6.09 3.74
C SER A 122 -6.74 -6.75 4.66
N LEU A 123 -7.20 -7.41 5.72
CA LEU A 123 -6.41 -8.38 6.49
C LEU A 123 -7.01 -9.79 6.36
N TYR A 124 -6.16 -10.82 6.39
CA TYR A 124 -6.58 -12.21 6.21
C TYR A 124 -6.37 -13.03 7.48
N ASP A 125 -7.45 -13.29 8.23
CA ASP A 125 -7.42 -13.92 9.55
C ASP A 125 -6.84 -15.34 9.52
N ASN A 126 -7.13 -16.11 8.48
CA ASN A 126 -6.69 -17.50 8.36
C ASN A 126 -5.16 -17.63 8.27
N THR A 127 -4.45 -16.65 7.70
CA THR A 127 -2.98 -16.71 7.60
C THR A 127 -2.31 -16.36 8.93
N PHE A 128 -2.91 -15.49 9.74
CA PHE A 128 -2.48 -15.27 11.13
C PHE A 128 -2.63 -16.53 11.97
N ILE A 129 -3.76 -17.24 11.85
CA ILE A 129 -3.98 -18.50 12.56
C ILE A 129 -2.95 -19.55 12.12
N ALA A 130 -2.82 -19.75 10.81
CA ALA A 130 -1.93 -20.78 10.24
C ALA A 130 -0.47 -20.60 10.64
N ARG A 131 -0.02 -19.36 10.89
CA ARG A 131 1.36 -19.04 11.29
C ARG A 131 1.52 -18.82 12.80
N ASN A 132 0.49 -19.06 13.60
CA ASN A 132 0.46 -18.77 15.04
C ASN A 132 0.81 -17.30 15.36
N LEU A 133 0.32 -16.38 14.52
CA LEU A 133 0.54 -14.94 14.61
C LEU A 133 -0.77 -14.17 14.90
N LYS A 134 -1.85 -14.85 15.30
CA LYS A 134 -3.11 -14.18 15.69
C LYS A 134 -2.97 -13.54 17.08
N THR A 135 -2.12 -12.52 17.16
CA THR A 135 -1.82 -11.73 18.35
C THR A 135 -2.16 -10.26 18.09
N ASP A 136 -2.48 -9.51 19.15
CA ASP A 136 -2.77 -8.07 19.04
C ASP A 136 -1.65 -7.31 18.33
N THR A 137 -0.40 -7.59 18.69
CA THR A 137 0.79 -6.95 18.11
C THR A 137 0.95 -7.23 16.62
N ALA A 138 0.87 -8.49 16.20
CA ALA A 138 1.07 -8.85 14.79
C ALA A 138 -0.06 -8.32 13.89
N ILE A 139 -1.30 -8.30 14.40
CA ILE A 139 -2.44 -7.69 13.69
C ILE A 139 -2.26 -6.18 13.61
N LYS A 140 -1.85 -5.50 14.68
CA LYS A 140 -1.54 -4.05 14.63
C LYS A 140 -0.40 -3.74 13.68
N ASN A 141 0.69 -4.51 13.67
CA ASN A 141 1.80 -4.34 12.72
C ASN A 141 1.29 -4.41 11.28
N THR A 142 0.49 -5.45 10.96
CA THR A 142 -0.03 -5.62 9.60
C THR A 142 -1.07 -4.55 9.26
N ALA A 143 -2.00 -4.22 10.15
CA ALA A 143 -2.96 -3.15 9.94
C ALA A 143 -2.26 -1.79 9.70
N THR A 144 -1.28 -1.45 10.53
CA THR A 144 -0.50 -0.20 10.35
C THR A 144 0.25 -0.21 9.02
N HIS A 145 0.83 -1.35 8.61
CA HIS A 145 1.50 -1.50 7.32
C HIS A 145 0.55 -1.27 6.14
N GLU A 146 -0.60 -1.93 6.13
CA GLU A 146 -1.56 -1.82 5.02
C GLU A 146 -2.20 -0.42 4.97
N VAL A 147 -2.53 0.19 6.12
CA VAL A 147 -2.97 1.60 6.14
C VAL A 147 -1.84 2.54 5.66
N GLY A 148 -0.58 2.18 5.87
CA GLY A 148 0.58 2.88 5.30
C GLY A 148 0.56 2.92 3.78
N HIS A 149 0.17 1.81 3.14
CA HIS A 149 -0.05 1.79 1.69
C HIS A 149 -1.23 2.68 1.28
N SER A 150 -2.33 2.72 2.04
CA SER A 150 -3.50 3.54 1.70
C SER A 150 -3.21 5.05 1.75
N VAL A 151 -2.26 5.47 2.58
CA VAL A 151 -1.73 6.85 2.62
C VAL A 151 -0.63 7.11 1.58
N GLY A 152 -0.30 6.13 0.74
CA GLY A 152 0.57 6.32 -0.42
C GLY A 152 2.04 5.95 -0.20
N LEU A 153 2.38 5.18 0.84
CA LEU A 153 3.73 4.65 1.01
C LEU A 153 3.92 3.32 0.27
N GLU A 154 5.15 3.08 -0.17
CA GLU A 154 5.59 1.78 -0.66
C GLU A 154 6.36 1.01 0.42
N HIS A 155 6.78 -0.20 0.07
CA HIS A 155 7.67 -0.96 0.94
C HIS A 155 9.01 -0.26 1.11
N THR A 156 9.57 -0.34 2.32
CA THR A 156 10.90 0.23 2.59
C THR A 156 11.99 -0.43 1.75
N THR A 157 12.67 0.39 0.97
CA THR A 157 13.77 -0.03 0.09
C THR A 157 15.12 0.17 0.77
N SER A 158 15.21 1.15 1.68
CA SER A 158 16.41 1.47 2.45
C SER A 158 16.82 0.34 3.40
N ALA A 159 17.93 -0.33 3.09
CA ALA A 159 18.45 -1.47 3.86
C ALA A 159 18.66 -1.14 5.35
N THR A 160 19.05 0.09 5.68
CA THR A 160 19.28 0.52 7.07
C THR A 160 18.00 0.75 7.87
N ASN A 161 16.88 1.01 7.19
CA ASN A 161 15.61 1.34 7.84
C ASN A 161 14.64 0.14 7.86
N LYS A 162 14.91 -0.94 7.13
CA LYS A 162 14.02 -2.11 7.07
C LYS A 162 13.75 -2.75 8.43
N ALA A 163 14.75 -2.83 9.31
CA ALA A 163 14.58 -3.44 10.63
C ALA A 163 13.70 -2.61 11.58
N SER A 164 13.56 -1.31 11.34
CA SER A 164 12.80 -0.39 12.20
C SER A 164 11.49 0.12 11.56
N SER A 165 11.32 -0.03 10.25
CA SER A 165 10.15 0.43 9.51
C SER A 165 8.96 -0.51 9.64
N VAL A 166 7.78 0.07 9.85
CA VAL A 166 6.53 -0.69 9.76
C VAL A 166 6.21 -1.08 8.31
N MET A 167 6.72 -0.34 7.33
CA MET A 167 6.54 -0.52 5.88
C MET A 167 7.48 -1.57 5.26
N THR A 168 8.33 -2.22 6.04
CA THR A 168 9.11 -3.37 5.54
C THR A 168 8.19 -4.48 5.05
N ALA A 169 8.47 -4.99 3.85
CA ALA A 169 7.67 -6.02 3.19
C ALA A 169 7.56 -7.27 4.05
N GLY A 170 6.39 -7.92 4.04
CA GLY A 170 6.10 -9.06 4.91
C GLY A 170 6.97 -10.31 4.68
N ASN A 171 7.59 -10.42 3.50
CA ASN A 171 8.50 -11.50 3.10
C ASN A 171 9.99 -11.14 3.23
N ASP A 172 10.31 -9.91 3.67
CA ASP A 172 11.69 -9.49 3.91
C ASP A 172 12.21 -10.13 5.20
N SER A 173 13.47 -10.59 5.19
CA SER A 173 14.09 -11.24 6.36
C SER A 173 14.28 -10.30 7.54
N LEU A 174 14.24 -8.98 7.31
CA LEU A 174 14.33 -7.95 8.35
C LEU A 174 12.96 -7.53 8.88
N LYS A 175 11.85 -8.13 8.43
CA LYS A 175 10.51 -7.80 8.93
C LYS A 175 10.38 -8.16 10.41
N ASP A 176 10.35 -7.13 11.24
CA ASP A 176 9.96 -7.26 12.64
C ASP A 176 8.44 -7.02 12.81
N ARG A 177 7.71 -8.06 13.25
CA ARG A 177 6.26 -8.01 13.48
C ARG A 177 5.87 -7.39 14.82
N THR A 178 6.83 -7.00 15.64
CA THR A 178 6.60 -6.28 16.90
C THR A 178 6.48 -4.76 16.71
N ILE A 179 6.91 -4.25 15.56
CA ILE A 179 6.88 -2.81 15.22
C ILE A 179 5.48 -2.41 14.80
N THR A 180 4.72 -1.74 15.67
CA THR A 180 3.33 -1.37 15.39
C THR A 180 3.12 0.11 15.09
N THR A 181 4.21 0.89 15.08
CA THR A 181 4.22 2.34 14.89
C THR A 181 5.22 2.70 13.79
N PRO A 182 4.91 3.65 12.89
CA PRO A 182 5.83 4.13 11.89
C PRO A 182 7.12 4.68 12.52
N SER A 183 8.26 4.37 11.91
CA SER A 183 9.54 4.95 12.26
C SER A 183 9.67 6.38 11.77
N SER A 184 10.67 7.15 12.24
CA SER A 184 10.94 8.48 11.70
C SER A 184 11.18 8.47 10.18
N TYR A 185 11.72 7.37 9.65
CA TYR A 185 11.88 7.19 8.20
C TYR A 185 10.53 7.14 7.48
N ASP A 186 9.60 6.35 7.99
CA ASP A 186 8.24 6.23 7.43
C ASP A 186 7.49 7.56 7.50
N LEU A 187 7.60 8.26 8.64
CA LEU A 187 6.97 9.56 8.85
C LEU A 187 7.55 10.62 7.90
N ASN A 188 8.86 10.61 7.66
CA ASN A 188 9.48 11.53 6.70
C ASN A 188 8.95 11.30 5.28
N ASN A 189 8.82 10.05 4.85
CA ASN A 189 8.25 9.71 3.55
C ASN A 189 6.79 10.20 3.39
N ILE A 190 5.99 10.12 4.45
CA ILE A 190 4.64 10.71 4.49
C ILE A 190 4.69 12.22 4.30
N THR A 191 5.59 12.91 5.01
CA THR A 191 5.70 14.37 4.89
C THR A 191 6.22 14.79 3.51
N THR A 192 7.06 13.98 2.84
CA THR A 192 7.41 14.20 1.43
C THR A 192 6.19 14.07 0.51
N LYS A 193 5.30 13.13 0.80
CA LYS A 193 4.09 12.86 -0.01
C LYS A 193 3.01 13.94 0.15
N TRP A 194 2.76 14.35 1.38
CA TRP A 194 1.62 15.19 1.76
C TRP A 194 2.03 16.62 2.17
N GLY A 195 3.32 16.89 2.33
CA GLY A 195 3.86 18.16 2.81
C GLY A 195 4.13 18.16 4.31
N SER A 196 5.02 19.05 4.75
CA SER A 196 5.31 19.32 6.16
C SER A 196 4.59 20.59 6.64
N TRP A 197 4.70 20.85 7.94
CA TRP A 197 4.53 22.20 8.48
C TRP A 197 5.59 23.17 7.96
#